data_AF-A0A1Z5K731-F1
#
_entry.id   AF-A0A1Z5K731-F1
#
_cell.length_a   1.000
_cell.length_b   1.000
_cell.length_c   1.000
_cell.angle_alpha   90.00
_cell.angle_beta   90.00
_cell.angle_gamma   90.00
#
_symmetry.space_group_name_H-M   'P 1'
#
loop_
_entity.id
_entity.type
_entity.pdbx_description
1 polymer ?
#
loop_
_entity_poly.entity_id
_entity_poly.type
_entity_poly.pdbx_seq_one_letter_code
_entity_poly.pdbx_strand_id
1 'polypeptide(L)'
;MKKLGDKFLWLLIVLGTFRIISVFRLQQPPADVTTPREHDIILHTTADPQLPTESPQTAEYRYRDDIIRGDGIQKAVARDIARFRRECADKKWALEILHSSDGIFQMNGKICQKLPTQSEVSHLYGADPVVYGMETCEQFRRNVQQVRKEAADSERALPTVRVAGLFNTGTNAMAVSLARNLQQNYELWNDKVRSKFVRKRDQLFNVPWEKHVPPRFRHENIVSQDRDVDLRLVLPVVMVRDPYWWMQSMCKQSYDISWKKRGENRCPNIVNTNGINPASTNYQSKFLIEYDSLVHVWNEWNREYLVADFPRLMIRFEDQLFHGEKVMQLISNCSGIPLSHPYVYQFKESKNHGASSNLVSAMSKYGNGRGRQLPFDAKDLEYAKSTLDSALLQIFGYQHEVTPPRVSHTYRKKLTSAWGG
;
A
#
# COMPACT_ATOMS: atom_id res chain seq x y z
N MET A 1 -39.63 -58.34 -26.61
CA MET A 1 -40.84 -57.87 -27.34
C MET A 1 -40.56 -56.45 -27.83
N LYS A 2 -40.79 -56.18 -29.13
CA LYS A 2 -41.84 -55.28 -29.65
C LYS A 2 -42.02 -53.95 -28.89
N LYS A 3 -42.28 -52.78 -29.48
CA LYS A 3 -42.15 -52.15 -30.83
C LYS A 3 -43.18 -50.99 -30.82
N LEU A 4 -42.83 -49.86 -31.44
CA LEU A 4 -43.71 -48.73 -31.82
C LEU A 4 -44.30 -47.87 -30.67
N GLY A 5 -44.53 -46.58 -30.91
CA GLY A 5 -44.19 -45.85 -32.16
C GLY A 5 -44.61 -44.39 -32.25
N ASP A 6 -44.16 -43.77 -33.34
CA ASP A 6 -44.26 -42.34 -33.65
C ASP A 6 -45.65 -41.84 -34.03
N LYS A 7 -45.88 -40.54 -33.79
CA LYS A 7 -46.65 -39.55 -34.57
C LYS A 7 -46.60 -38.19 -33.84
N PHE A 8 -46.53 -37.01 -34.46
CA PHE A 8 -46.71 -36.64 -35.87
C PHE A 8 -45.59 -35.67 -36.35
N LEU A 9 -45.60 -35.27 -37.63
CA LEU A 9 -44.50 -34.57 -38.33
C LEU A 9 -45.00 -33.33 -39.13
N TRP A 10 -44.08 -32.41 -39.48
CA TRP A 10 -44.27 -31.15 -40.24
C TRP A 10 -44.93 -30.01 -39.43
N LEU A 11 -44.78 -28.71 -39.74
CA LEU A 11 -44.36 -27.95 -40.95
C LEU A 11 -43.72 -26.60 -40.46
N LEU A 12 -42.83 -25.81 -41.11
CA LEU A 12 -42.19 -25.73 -42.44
C LEU A 12 -40.70 -25.27 -42.27
N ILE A 13 -40.18 -24.37 -43.12
CA ILE A 13 -38.83 -23.76 -43.12
C ILE A 13 -38.97 -22.26 -43.49
N VAL A 14 -38.21 -21.37 -42.82
CA VAL A 14 -37.82 -20.04 -43.36
C VAL A 14 -36.36 -19.76 -43.01
N LEU A 15 -35.49 -19.64 -44.02
CA LEU A 15 -34.09 -19.26 -43.86
C LEU A 15 -33.94 -17.73 -43.98
N GLY A 16 -33.73 -17.04 -42.85
CA GLY A 16 -33.49 -15.59 -42.79
C GLY A 16 -32.02 -15.24 -42.55
N THR A 17 -31.24 -15.04 -43.62
CA THR A 17 -29.80 -14.71 -43.50
C THR A 17 -29.55 -13.24 -43.15
N PHE A 18 -29.58 -12.90 -41.86
CA PHE A 18 -29.17 -11.58 -41.39
C PHE A 18 -27.63 -11.44 -41.35
N ARG A 19 -27.07 -10.76 -42.36
CA ARG A 19 -25.70 -10.21 -42.28
C ARG A 19 -25.70 -9.01 -41.35
N ILE A 20 -25.17 -9.17 -40.14
CA ILE A 20 -24.85 -8.03 -39.27
C ILE A 20 -23.59 -7.35 -39.83
N ILE A 21 -23.78 -6.27 -40.61
CA ILE A 21 -22.71 -5.38 -41.02
C ILE A 21 -22.52 -4.35 -39.89
N SER A 22 -21.57 -4.59 -39.01
CA SER A 22 -21.21 -3.66 -37.93
C SER A 22 -20.51 -2.42 -38.48
N VAL A 23 -21.30 -1.43 -38.91
CA VAL A 23 -20.79 -0.11 -39.32
C VAL A 23 -20.30 0.64 -38.08
N PHE A 24 -18.99 0.58 -37.82
CA PHE A 24 -18.32 1.43 -36.84
C PHE A 24 -18.39 2.90 -37.28
N ARG A 25 -19.44 3.59 -36.83
CA ARG A 25 -19.61 5.03 -37.04
C ARG A 25 -18.72 5.78 -36.06
N LEU A 26 -17.48 6.05 -36.48
CA LEU A 26 -16.54 6.93 -35.77
C LEU A 26 -17.16 8.32 -35.57
N GLN A 27 -17.76 8.56 -34.40
CA GLN A 27 -18.07 9.90 -33.96
C GLN A 27 -16.77 10.56 -33.49
N GLN A 28 -16.36 11.61 -34.20
CA GLN A 28 -15.31 12.50 -33.71
C GLN A 28 -15.83 13.20 -32.44
N PRO A 29 -15.00 13.37 -31.39
CA PRO A 29 -15.35 14.24 -30.28
C PRO A 29 -15.44 15.69 -30.80
N PRO A 30 -16.41 16.50 -30.34
CA PRO A 30 -16.45 17.91 -30.69
C PRO A 30 -15.24 18.64 -30.09
N ALA A 31 -14.52 19.37 -30.93
CA ALA A 31 -13.44 20.24 -30.48
C ALA A 31 -14.03 21.58 -30.04
N ASP A 32 -14.38 21.70 -28.76
CA ASP A 32 -14.20 22.96 -28.03
C ASP A 32 -14.14 22.74 -26.51
N VAL A 33 -13.03 23.13 -25.89
CA VAL A 33 -12.91 23.27 -24.43
C VAL A 33 -12.28 24.63 -24.19
N THR A 34 -13.11 25.66 -24.32
CA THR A 34 -12.74 27.05 -24.02
C THR A 34 -12.31 27.14 -22.56
N THR A 35 -11.08 27.58 -22.32
CA THR A 35 -10.57 27.83 -20.97
C THR A 35 -11.43 28.89 -20.26
N PRO A 36 -11.92 28.65 -19.04
CA PRO A 36 -12.56 29.68 -18.24
C PRO A 36 -11.62 30.89 -18.08
N ARG A 37 -12.16 32.09 -18.27
CA ARG A 37 -11.42 33.33 -17.99
C ARG A 37 -11.08 33.43 -16.50
N GLU A 38 -9.99 34.13 -16.21
CA GLU A 38 -9.79 34.71 -14.89
C GLU A 38 -10.99 35.59 -14.53
N HIS A 39 -11.51 35.41 -13.32
CA HIS A 39 -12.49 36.29 -12.70
C HIS A 39 -11.91 36.82 -11.40
N ASP A 40 -11.84 38.14 -11.28
CA ASP A 40 -11.30 38.84 -10.12
C ASP A 40 -12.11 38.51 -8.86
N ILE A 41 -11.52 37.72 -7.95
CA ILE A 41 -12.10 37.48 -6.63
C ILE A 41 -11.73 38.67 -5.74
N ILE A 42 -12.64 39.64 -5.68
CA ILE A 42 -12.57 40.75 -4.71
C ILE A 42 -12.79 40.18 -3.31
N LEU A 43 -11.68 39.92 -2.60
CA LEU A 43 -11.67 39.48 -1.21
C LEU A 43 -12.03 40.64 -0.28
N HIS A 44 -13.29 40.65 0.19
CA HIS A 44 -13.70 41.51 1.30
C HIS A 44 -13.14 40.98 2.62
N THR A 45 -12.08 41.61 3.12
CA THR A 45 -11.43 41.26 4.38
C THR A 45 -12.25 41.72 5.60
N THR A 46 -13.23 40.92 6.02
CA THR A 46 -13.81 41.03 7.37
C THR A 46 -12.89 40.36 8.38
N ALA A 47 -12.40 41.12 9.37
CA ALA A 47 -11.52 40.59 10.42
C ALA A 47 -12.29 39.69 11.40
N ASP A 48 -11.71 38.54 11.71
CA ASP A 48 -12.20 37.56 12.71
C ASP A 48 -11.12 37.39 13.81
N PRO A 49 -11.45 37.03 15.07
CA PRO A 49 -10.52 37.16 16.20
C PRO A 49 -9.25 36.30 16.14
N GLN A 50 -8.22 36.76 16.87
CA GLN A 50 -6.94 36.08 16.99
C GLN A 50 -7.07 34.68 17.64
N LEU A 51 -6.92 33.64 16.83
CA LEU A 51 -6.56 32.30 17.31
C LEU A 51 -5.12 32.32 17.87
N PRO A 52 -4.86 31.79 19.08
CA PRO A 52 -3.52 31.79 19.66
C PRO A 52 -2.60 30.83 18.90
N THR A 53 -1.62 31.37 18.19
CA THR A 53 -0.55 30.61 17.53
C THR A 53 0.49 30.14 18.55
N GLU A 54 0.12 29.19 19.41
CA GLU A 54 1.11 28.39 20.15
C GLU A 54 1.76 27.40 19.18
N SER A 55 3.01 27.68 18.81
CA SER A 55 3.85 26.69 18.15
C SER A 55 4.04 25.50 19.10
N PRO A 56 3.77 24.24 18.68
CA PRO A 56 3.89 23.09 19.56
C PRO A 56 5.34 22.94 20.02
N GLN A 57 5.59 23.17 21.31
CA GLN A 57 6.92 23.06 21.89
C GLN A 57 7.42 21.62 21.75
N THR A 58 8.42 21.41 20.89
CA THR A 58 9.08 20.11 20.75
C THR A 58 9.75 19.76 22.07
N ALA A 59 9.20 18.77 22.79
CA ALA A 59 9.64 18.42 24.14
C ALA A 59 11.14 18.11 24.18
N GLU A 60 11.92 18.93 24.88
CA GLU A 60 13.37 18.78 24.99
C GLU A 60 13.70 17.53 25.82
N TYR A 61 14.11 16.46 25.15
CA TYR A 61 14.28 15.15 25.78
C TYR A 61 15.54 15.08 26.66
N ARG A 62 15.37 15.27 27.97
CA ARG A 62 16.40 14.93 28.96
C ARG A 62 16.36 13.42 29.25
N TYR A 63 17.38 12.71 28.76
CA TYR A 63 17.66 11.34 29.21
C TYR A 63 17.89 11.36 30.74
N ARG A 64 17.31 10.40 31.47
CA ARG A 64 17.64 10.23 32.90
C ARG A 64 18.97 9.47 33.03
N ASP A 65 20.00 10.17 33.49
CA ASP A 65 21.27 9.58 33.88
C ASP A 65 21.15 8.97 35.29
N ASP A 66 20.49 7.82 35.41
CA ASP A 66 20.32 7.13 36.70
C ASP A 66 21.69 6.64 37.24
N ILE A 67 22.07 7.14 38.42
CA ILE A 67 23.46 7.16 38.89
C ILE A 67 23.91 5.80 39.48
N ILE A 68 24.35 4.88 38.62
CA ILE A 68 25.09 3.67 39.03
C ILE A 68 26.54 4.07 39.34
N ARG A 69 26.93 4.12 40.63
CA ARG A 69 28.28 4.55 41.07
C ARG A 69 29.34 3.49 40.76
N GLY A 70 30.22 3.78 39.79
CA GLY A 70 31.38 2.95 39.47
C GLY A 70 32.17 3.53 38.30
N ASP A 71 33.27 4.24 38.58
CA ASP A 71 33.99 5.11 37.62
C ASP A 71 34.34 4.43 36.28
N GLY A 72 34.91 3.22 36.32
CA GLY A 72 35.26 2.46 35.10
C GLY A 72 34.05 2.07 34.24
N ILE A 73 32.92 1.73 34.87
CA ILE A 73 31.67 1.36 34.17
C ILE A 73 31.00 2.62 33.62
N GLN A 74 30.92 3.69 34.39
CA GLN A 74 30.41 4.99 33.93
C GLN A 74 31.20 5.51 32.72
N LYS A 75 32.54 5.45 32.77
CA LYS A 75 33.42 5.81 31.64
C LYS A 75 33.30 4.86 30.44
N ALA A 76 32.88 3.62 30.60
CA ALA A 76 32.56 2.73 29.48
C ALA A 76 31.21 3.12 28.85
N VAL A 77 30.14 3.17 29.66
CA VAL A 77 28.77 3.51 29.22
C VAL A 77 28.73 4.90 28.55
N ALA A 78 29.37 5.92 29.13
CA ALA A 78 29.43 7.25 28.54
C ALA A 78 30.18 7.27 27.19
N ARG A 79 31.25 6.46 27.02
CA ARG A 79 31.94 6.33 25.73
C ARG A 79 31.06 5.62 24.70
N ASP A 80 30.31 4.59 25.09
CA ASP A 80 29.41 3.89 24.19
C ASP A 80 28.18 4.74 23.81
N ILE A 81 27.63 5.54 24.73
CA ILE A 81 26.58 6.54 24.42
C ILE A 81 27.14 7.62 23.47
N ALA A 82 28.32 8.18 23.74
CA ALA A 82 28.95 9.18 22.89
C ALA A 82 29.39 8.63 21.53
N ARG A 83 29.72 7.33 21.45
CA ARG A 83 29.97 6.61 20.20
C ARG A 83 28.66 6.42 19.43
N PHE A 84 27.61 5.91 20.09
CA PHE A 84 26.29 5.73 19.50
C PHE A 84 25.72 7.04 18.95
N ARG A 85 25.74 8.14 19.73
CA ARG A 85 25.30 9.47 19.28
C ARG A 85 26.05 9.95 18.02
N ARG A 86 27.30 9.53 17.79
CA ARG A 86 28.08 9.86 16.58
C ARG A 86 27.83 8.90 15.42
N GLU A 87 27.68 7.60 15.66
CA GLU A 87 27.35 6.61 14.62
C GLU A 87 25.91 6.72 14.08
N CYS A 88 25.06 7.54 14.72
CA CYS A 88 23.61 7.62 14.45
C CYS A 88 23.09 9.06 14.27
N ALA A 89 23.95 10.08 14.23
CA ALA A 89 23.56 11.49 14.16
C ALA A 89 22.75 11.82 12.88
N ASP A 90 23.16 11.22 11.76
CA ASP A 90 22.54 11.26 10.43
C ASP A 90 21.21 10.48 10.33
N LYS A 91 20.84 9.75 11.38
CA LYS A 91 19.68 8.84 11.42
C LYS A 91 18.59 9.28 12.40
N LYS A 92 18.71 10.47 13.03
CA LYS A 92 17.77 11.05 14.01
C LYS A 92 16.31 10.74 13.70
N TRP A 93 15.85 11.06 12.49
CA TRP A 93 14.50 10.78 11.97
C TRP A 93 14.08 9.30 12.03
N ALA A 94 14.97 8.37 11.68
CA ALA A 94 14.70 6.93 11.79
C ALA A 94 14.70 6.45 13.25
N LEU A 95 15.40 7.13 14.17
CA LEU A 95 15.31 6.88 15.60
C LEU A 95 13.97 7.41 16.15
N GLU A 96 13.50 8.58 15.70
CA GLU A 96 12.23 9.19 16.08
C GLU A 96 11.02 8.30 15.73
N ILE A 97 10.99 7.73 14.52
CA ILE A 97 9.99 6.73 14.10
C ILE A 97 9.96 5.51 15.05
N LEU A 98 11.13 5.07 15.53
CA LEU A 98 11.23 3.93 16.47
C LEU A 98 10.85 4.32 17.90
N HIS A 99 11.13 5.55 18.33
CA HIS A 99 10.67 6.07 19.63
C HIS A 99 9.15 6.23 19.68
N SER A 100 8.51 6.63 18.58
CA SER A 100 7.04 6.72 18.46
C SER A 100 6.37 5.37 18.13
N SER A 101 6.95 4.24 18.53
CA SER A 101 6.44 2.89 18.23
C SER A 101 6.01 2.10 19.48
N ASP A 102 5.11 1.11 19.33
CA ASP A 102 4.60 0.29 20.45
C ASP A 102 5.60 -0.75 21.01
N GLY A 103 6.89 -0.60 20.73
CA GLY A 103 7.96 -1.49 21.18
C GLY A 103 8.81 -0.88 22.29
N ILE A 104 9.00 -1.60 23.40
CA ILE A 104 10.09 -1.32 24.34
C ILE A 104 11.40 -1.65 23.60
N PHE A 105 12.04 -0.62 23.05
CA PHE A 105 13.11 -0.81 22.08
C PHE A 105 14.51 -0.53 22.66
N GLN A 106 15.29 -1.59 22.87
CA GLN A 106 16.71 -1.48 23.24
C GLN A 106 17.58 -1.20 22.01
N MET A 107 17.77 0.09 21.74
CA MET A 107 18.65 0.60 20.70
C MET A 107 20.11 0.20 20.94
N ASN A 108 20.79 -0.29 19.90
CA ASN A 108 22.22 -0.59 19.93
C ASN A 108 22.87 -0.28 18.58
N GLY A 109 24.21 -0.13 18.56
CA GLY A 109 24.96 0.25 17.37
C GLY A 109 24.73 -0.67 16.15
N LYS A 110 24.60 -1.99 16.35
CA LYS A 110 24.33 -2.95 15.26
C LYS A 110 22.96 -2.75 14.59
N ILE A 111 22.00 -2.13 15.29
CA ILE A 111 20.70 -1.77 14.70
C ILE A 111 20.78 -0.41 14.01
N CYS A 112 21.34 0.61 14.66
CA CYS A 112 21.53 1.93 14.04
C CYS A 112 22.36 1.87 12.74
N GLN A 113 23.42 1.05 12.69
CA GLN A 113 24.21 0.80 11.48
C GLN A 113 23.37 0.21 10.32
N LYS A 114 22.23 -0.43 10.61
CA LYS A 114 21.29 -0.99 9.62
C LYS A 114 20.15 -0.05 9.23
N LEU A 115 19.84 0.97 10.03
CA LEU A 115 18.79 1.95 9.70
C LEU A 115 19.26 2.87 8.57
N PRO A 116 18.34 3.31 7.68
CA PRO A 116 18.66 4.28 6.65
C PRO A 116 18.78 5.69 7.25
N THR A 117 19.55 6.55 6.59
CA THR A 117 19.46 8.00 6.76
C THR A 117 18.19 8.56 6.09
N GLN A 118 17.75 9.75 6.49
CA GLN A 118 16.64 10.42 5.79
C GLN A 118 17.00 10.70 4.31
N SER A 119 18.27 11.02 4.03
CA SER A 119 18.76 11.27 2.66
C SER A 119 18.67 10.03 1.76
N GLU A 120 19.02 8.84 2.26
CA GLU A 120 18.86 7.59 1.51
C GLU A 120 17.39 7.31 1.15
N VAL A 121 16.45 7.54 2.07
CA VAL A 121 15.01 7.36 1.80
C VAL A 121 14.50 8.42 0.82
N SER A 122 14.84 9.70 1.04
CA SER A 122 14.43 10.80 0.17
C SER A 122 14.96 10.68 -1.26
N HIS A 123 16.15 10.09 -1.45
CA HIS A 123 16.69 9.80 -2.78
C HIS A 123 15.93 8.66 -3.50
N LEU A 124 15.39 7.69 -2.76
CA LEU A 124 14.66 6.55 -3.33
C LEU A 124 13.19 6.85 -3.65
N TYR A 125 12.51 7.63 -2.80
CA TYR A 125 11.06 7.79 -2.85
C TYR A 125 10.57 9.24 -2.78
N GLY A 126 11.45 10.22 -2.56
CA GLY A 126 11.10 11.62 -2.27
C GLY A 126 11.04 11.92 -0.77
N ALA A 127 11.10 13.21 -0.40
CA ALA A 127 11.10 13.65 1.00
C ALA A 127 9.70 13.68 1.65
N ASP A 128 8.65 13.53 0.84
CA ASP A 128 7.24 13.62 1.21
C ASP A 128 6.45 12.40 0.70
N PRO A 129 5.38 11.99 1.41
CA PRO A 129 4.56 10.87 1.01
C PRO A 129 3.74 11.16 -0.25
N VAL A 130 3.63 10.17 -1.13
CA VAL A 130 2.84 10.23 -2.36
C VAL A 130 1.50 9.53 -2.13
N VAL A 131 0.44 10.33 -2.09
CA VAL A 131 -0.95 9.88 -1.92
C VAL A 131 -1.76 10.34 -3.12
N TYR A 132 -2.08 9.42 -4.03
CA TYR A 132 -2.96 9.66 -5.18
C TYR A 132 -4.43 9.44 -4.77
N GLY A 133 -5.38 10.10 -5.42
CA GLY A 133 -6.81 10.01 -5.07
C GLY A 133 -7.31 11.09 -4.12
N MET A 134 -6.44 12.01 -3.66
CA MET A 134 -6.80 13.11 -2.74
C MET A 134 -7.87 14.04 -3.33
N GLU A 135 -7.92 14.19 -4.65
CA GLU A 135 -8.94 14.89 -5.40
C GLU A 135 -10.34 14.27 -5.24
N THR A 136 -10.43 12.95 -4.97
CA THR A 136 -11.70 12.25 -4.76
C THR A 136 -12.27 12.41 -3.35
N CYS A 137 -11.49 12.94 -2.39
CA CYS A 137 -11.92 13.07 -0.99
C CYS A 137 -13.15 13.96 -0.81
N GLU A 138 -13.34 14.96 -1.66
CA GLU A 138 -14.52 15.82 -1.61
C GLU A 138 -15.78 15.08 -2.08
N GLN A 139 -15.66 14.25 -3.12
CA GLN A 139 -16.71 13.32 -3.56
C GLN A 139 -17.04 12.29 -2.47
N PHE A 140 -16.04 11.76 -1.75
CA PHE A 140 -16.28 10.88 -0.60
C PHE A 140 -17.11 11.56 0.49
N ARG A 141 -16.74 12.78 0.90
CA ARG A 141 -17.50 13.54 1.91
C ARG A 141 -18.91 13.88 1.44
N ARG A 142 -19.11 14.22 0.16
CA ARG A 142 -20.45 14.39 -0.43
C ARG A 142 -21.27 13.10 -0.37
N ASN A 143 -20.68 11.96 -0.75
CA ASN A 143 -21.34 10.65 -0.68
C ASN A 143 -21.82 10.36 0.76
N VAL A 144 -20.95 10.51 1.76
CA VAL A 144 -21.29 10.27 3.18
C VAL A 144 -22.43 11.17 3.65
N GLN A 145 -22.42 12.46 3.30
CA GLN A 145 -23.50 13.38 3.64
C GLN A 145 -24.81 13.09 2.89
N GLN A 146 -24.73 12.50 1.70
CA GLN A 146 -25.91 12.07 0.94
C GLN A 146 -26.55 10.82 1.58
N VAL A 147 -25.76 9.79 1.90
CA VAL A 147 -26.28 8.58 2.59
C VAL A 147 -26.89 8.95 3.95
N ARG A 148 -26.31 9.91 4.68
CA ARG A 148 -26.87 10.42 5.95
C ARG A 148 -28.23 11.11 5.84
N LYS A 149 -28.59 11.63 4.66
CA LYS A 149 -29.92 12.22 4.38
C LYS A 149 -30.93 11.18 3.91
N GLU A 150 -30.46 10.13 3.25
CA GLU A 150 -31.28 9.02 2.74
C GLU A 150 -31.59 7.98 3.83
N ALA A 151 -30.70 7.80 4.79
CA ALA A 151 -30.87 6.85 5.89
C ALA A 151 -31.78 7.39 7.00
N ALA A 152 -32.92 6.71 7.22
CA ALA A 152 -33.80 6.97 8.37
C ALA A 152 -33.13 6.66 9.73
N ASP A 153 -32.07 5.86 9.71
CA ASP A 153 -31.17 5.58 10.85
C ASP A 153 -29.79 6.16 10.51
N SER A 154 -29.56 7.42 10.89
CA SER A 154 -28.34 8.16 10.56
C SER A 154 -27.11 7.66 11.33
N GLU A 155 -27.29 6.91 12.42
CA GLU A 155 -26.22 6.26 13.18
C GLU A 155 -25.57 5.10 12.42
N ARG A 156 -26.23 4.54 11.38
CA ARG A 156 -25.61 3.57 10.46
C ARG A 156 -24.81 4.23 9.34
N ALA A 157 -25.08 5.49 9.01
CA ALA A 157 -24.47 6.22 7.91
C ALA A 157 -23.08 6.80 8.29
N LEU A 158 -22.20 5.93 8.78
CA LEU A 158 -20.86 6.27 9.26
C LEU A 158 -19.80 6.00 8.17
N PRO A 159 -18.89 6.95 7.89
CA PRO A 159 -17.77 6.71 6.98
C PRO A 159 -16.85 5.62 7.54
N THR A 160 -16.35 4.76 6.66
CA THR A 160 -15.35 3.74 7.01
C THR A 160 -14.15 3.84 6.09
N VAL A 161 -12.95 3.72 6.65
CA VAL A 161 -11.71 3.60 5.87
C VAL A 161 -11.27 2.14 5.90
N ARG A 162 -11.21 1.53 4.72
CA ARG A 162 -10.93 0.10 4.50
C ARG A 162 -9.68 -0.08 3.65
N VAL A 163 -9.00 -1.21 3.76
CA VAL A 163 -7.77 -1.49 3.03
C VAL A 163 -8.02 -2.36 1.81
N ALA A 164 -7.39 -1.99 0.70
CA ALA A 164 -7.15 -2.83 -0.48
C ALA A 164 -5.65 -2.87 -0.79
N GLY A 165 -5.20 -3.77 -1.68
CA GLY A 165 -3.82 -3.84 -2.16
C GLY A 165 -3.50 -5.21 -2.72
N LEU A 166 -2.60 -5.32 -3.71
CA LEU A 166 -2.07 -6.61 -4.16
C LEU A 166 -1.51 -7.43 -2.99
N PHE A 167 -1.41 -8.74 -3.16
CA PHE A 167 -0.68 -9.60 -2.21
C PHE A 167 0.70 -9.02 -1.90
N ASN A 168 1.14 -9.08 -0.63
CA ASN A 168 2.41 -8.52 -0.14
C ASN A 168 2.64 -6.99 -0.30
N THR A 169 1.62 -6.18 -0.63
CA THR A 169 1.74 -4.69 -0.60
C THR A 169 1.74 -4.09 0.82
N GLY A 170 1.62 -4.91 1.87
CA GLY A 170 1.62 -4.43 3.25
C GLY A 170 0.24 -4.05 3.80
N THR A 171 -0.84 -4.44 3.13
CA THR A 171 -2.24 -4.29 3.58
C THR A 171 -2.45 -4.55 5.08
N ASN A 172 -1.88 -5.64 5.62
CA ASN A 172 -2.01 -6.00 7.04
C ASN A 172 -1.30 -5.02 8.00
N ALA A 173 -0.29 -4.27 7.56
CA ALA A 173 0.34 -3.22 8.36
C ALA A 173 -0.50 -1.93 8.33
N MET A 174 -1.03 -1.54 7.15
CA MET A 174 -1.98 -0.43 7.03
C MET A 174 -3.26 -0.68 7.86
N ALA A 175 -3.79 -1.90 7.84
CA ALA A 175 -4.95 -2.29 8.65
C ALA A 175 -4.71 -2.16 10.17
N VAL A 176 -3.49 -2.42 10.65
CA VAL A 176 -3.12 -2.16 12.05
C VAL A 176 -2.92 -0.67 12.31
N SER A 177 -2.34 0.08 11.36
CA SER A 177 -2.14 1.52 11.50
C SER A 177 -3.47 2.26 11.60
N LEU A 178 -4.40 2.02 10.67
CA LEU A 178 -5.77 2.58 10.70
C LEU A 178 -6.47 2.28 12.03
N ALA A 179 -6.41 1.04 12.51
CA ALA A 179 -7.08 0.61 13.74
C ALA A 179 -6.46 1.20 15.04
N ARG A 180 -5.22 1.67 15.00
CA ARG A 180 -4.56 2.34 16.13
C ARG A 180 -4.74 3.85 16.07
N ASN A 181 -4.52 4.40 14.88
CA ASN A 181 -4.23 5.81 14.69
C ASN A 181 -5.42 6.61 14.12
N LEU A 182 -6.50 5.94 13.72
CA LEU A 182 -7.72 6.60 13.24
C LEU A 182 -8.90 6.26 14.16
N GLN A 183 -9.64 7.27 14.63
CA GLN A 183 -10.78 7.13 15.53
C GLN A 183 -12.05 6.68 14.77
N GLN A 184 -11.95 5.52 14.10
CA GLN A 184 -13.12 4.86 13.53
C GLN A 184 -14.08 4.44 14.66
N ASN A 185 -15.38 4.33 14.36
CA ASN A 185 -16.46 4.05 15.32
C ASN A 185 -16.49 2.57 15.78
N TYR A 186 -15.34 2.06 16.22
CA TYR A 186 -15.15 0.72 16.75
C TYR A 186 -14.60 0.82 18.18
N GLU A 187 -15.23 0.13 19.13
CA GLU A 187 -14.78 0.03 20.53
C GLU A 187 -13.50 -0.83 20.69
N LEU A 188 -12.39 -0.40 20.10
CA LEU A 188 -11.16 -1.22 20.02
C LEU A 188 -10.36 -1.27 21.33
N TRP A 189 -10.67 -0.40 22.30
CA TRP A 189 -9.77 -0.02 23.39
C TRP A 189 -10.15 -0.59 24.78
N ASN A 190 -10.66 -1.82 24.83
CA ASN A 190 -10.62 -2.63 26.05
C ASN A 190 -9.93 -3.99 25.78
N ASP A 191 -9.18 -4.52 26.75
CA ASP A 191 -8.35 -5.72 26.51
C ASP A 191 -9.16 -7.00 26.23
N LYS A 192 -10.44 -7.06 26.64
CA LYS A 192 -11.36 -8.14 26.26
C LYS A 192 -11.75 -8.07 24.78
N VAL A 193 -11.78 -6.88 24.18
CA VAL A 193 -11.89 -6.70 22.72
C VAL A 193 -10.54 -6.95 22.05
N ARG A 194 -9.41 -6.54 22.62
CA ARG A 194 -8.07 -6.66 22.01
C ARG A 194 -7.70 -8.08 21.53
N SER A 195 -8.14 -9.12 22.25
CA SER A 195 -7.97 -10.52 21.82
C SER A 195 -8.88 -10.91 20.66
N LYS A 196 -10.15 -10.47 20.68
CA LYS A 196 -11.11 -10.63 19.57
C LYS A 196 -10.72 -9.78 18.35
N PHE A 197 -10.06 -8.64 18.57
CA PHE A 197 -9.63 -7.70 17.55
C PHE A 197 -8.63 -8.33 16.58
N VAL A 198 -7.72 -9.20 17.02
CA VAL A 198 -6.79 -9.89 16.10
C VAL A 198 -7.55 -10.73 15.05
N ARG A 199 -8.69 -11.35 15.43
CA ARG A 199 -9.59 -12.03 14.49
C ARG A 199 -10.47 -11.07 13.69
N LYS A 200 -11.01 -10.02 14.33
CA LYS A 200 -11.90 -9.05 13.67
C LYS A 200 -11.19 -8.05 12.74
N ARG A 201 -9.89 -7.77 12.93
CA ARG A 201 -9.12 -6.78 12.14
C ARG A 201 -9.19 -7.09 10.64
N ASP A 202 -8.95 -8.34 10.28
CA ASP A 202 -8.93 -8.78 8.88
C ASP A 202 -10.33 -8.87 8.26
N GLN A 203 -11.39 -8.64 9.05
CA GLN A 203 -12.77 -8.46 8.58
C GLN A 203 -13.13 -6.96 8.52
N LEU A 204 -12.89 -6.21 9.61
CA LEU A 204 -13.24 -4.80 9.77
C LEU A 204 -12.38 -3.82 8.95
N PHE A 205 -11.21 -4.25 8.45
CA PHE A 205 -10.30 -3.38 7.71
C PHE A 205 -9.99 -3.87 6.29
N ASN A 206 -10.69 -4.90 5.78
CA ASN A 206 -10.71 -5.18 4.34
C ASN A 206 -11.83 -4.36 3.66
N VAL A 207 -11.69 -4.04 2.38
CA VAL A 207 -12.83 -3.58 1.56
C VAL A 207 -13.90 -4.69 1.41
N PRO A 208 -15.20 -4.36 1.27
CA PRO A 208 -16.28 -5.36 1.17
C PRO A 208 -16.13 -6.40 0.05
N TRP A 209 -15.36 -6.14 -1.00
CA TRP A 209 -15.10 -7.10 -2.08
C TRP A 209 -13.85 -7.98 -1.86
N GLU A 210 -13.27 -7.92 -0.65
CA GLU A 210 -11.97 -8.47 -0.23
C GLU A 210 -10.75 -7.70 -0.76
N LYS A 211 -9.73 -7.52 0.10
CA LYS A 211 -8.64 -6.55 -0.11
C LYS A 211 -7.72 -6.85 -1.30
N HIS A 212 -7.60 -8.10 -1.72
CA HIS A 212 -6.72 -8.50 -2.81
C HIS A 212 -7.44 -8.53 -4.17
N VAL A 213 -8.77 -8.49 -4.16
CA VAL A 213 -9.62 -8.61 -5.36
C VAL A 213 -9.59 -7.30 -6.18
N PRO A 214 -9.43 -7.38 -7.51
CA PRO A 214 -9.49 -6.21 -8.39
C PRO A 214 -10.83 -5.45 -8.31
N PRO A 215 -10.83 -4.11 -8.47
CA PRO A 215 -12.00 -3.28 -8.19
C PRO A 215 -13.14 -3.47 -9.19
N ARG A 216 -12.90 -4.06 -10.38
CA ARG A 216 -13.99 -4.44 -11.30
C ARG A 216 -15.02 -5.37 -10.65
N PHE A 217 -14.59 -6.24 -9.73
CA PHE A 217 -15.48 -7.16 -9.00
C PHE A 217 -16.10 -6.54 -7.74
N ARG A 218 -16.00 -5.21 -7.54
CA ARG A 218 -16.50 -4.47 -6.36
C ARG A 218 -17.97 -4.77 -6.03
N HIS A 219 -18.79 -5.04 -7.03
CA HIS A 219 -20.22 -5.35 -6.87
C HIS A 219 -20.53 -6.85 -6.98
N GLU A 220 -19.55 -7.68 -7.36
CA GLU A 220 -19.72 -9.12 -7.59
C GLU A 220 -19.17 -10.01 -6.45
N ASN A 221 -18.22 -9.49 -5.65
CA ASN A 221 -17.52 -10.27 -4.64
C ASN A 221 -17.78 -9.80 -3.19
N ILE A 222 -18.96 -9.25 -2.91
CA ILE A 222 -19.28 -8.77 -1.57
C ILE A 222 -19.29 -9.94 -0.57
N VAL A 223 -18.36 -9.88 0.39
CA VAL A 223 -18.22 -10.83 1.49
C VAL A 223 -19.48 -10.83 2.37
N SER A 224 -19.83 -11.98 2.94
CA SER A 224 -21.14 -12.17 3.58
C SER A 224 -21.44 -11.21 4.72
N GLN A 225 -20.42 -10.75 5.47
CA GLN A 225 -20.60 -9.81 6.58
C GLN A 225 -20.71 -8.32 6.17
N ASP A 226 -20.40 -7.96 4.92
CA ASP A 226 -20.45 -6.58 4.43
C ASP A 226 -21.56 -6.39 3.35
N ARG A 227 -22.51 -7.34 3.23
CA ARG A 227 -23.62 -7.29 2.25
C ARG A 227 -24.54 -6.09 2.39
N ASP A 228 -24.76 -5.65 3.63
CA ASP A 228 -25.64 -4.52 3.95
C ASP A 228 -24.87 -3.19 4.06
N VAL A 229 -23.58 -3.17 3.69
CA VAL A 229 -22.73 -1.97 3.74
C VAL A 229 -22.91 -1.17 2.44
N ASP A 230 -23.41 0.06 2.57
CA ASP A 230 -23.43 1.00 1.44
C ASP A 230 -21.99 1.33 1.01
N LEU A 231 -21.64 0.91 -0.20
CA LEU A 231 -20.31 1.07 -0.79
C LEU A 231 -19.94 2.55 -1.04
N ARG A 232 -20.89 3.49 -0.90
CA ARG A 232 -20.66 4.95 -0.88
C ARG A 232 -20.04 5.45 0.42
N LEU A 233 -20.19 4.70 1.54
CA LEU A 233 -19.60 4.99 2.85
C LEU A 233 -18.17 4.43 3.03
N VAL A 234 -17.68 3.68 2.06
CA VAL A 234 -16.35 3.03 2.11
C VAL A 234 -15.34 3.87 1.34
N LEU A 235 -14.27 4.31 2.01
CA LEU A 235 -13.06 4.86 1.38
C LEU A 235 -11.95 3.79 1.36
N PRO A 236 -11.59 3.24 0.19
CA PRO A 236 -10.45 2.33 0.06
C PRO A 236 -9.12 3.08 0.16
N VAL A 237 -8.31 2.72 1.16
CA VAL A 237 -6.87 2.95 1.17
C VAL A 237 -6.20 1.76 0.49
N VAL A 238 -5.76 2.00 -0.74
CA VAL A 238 -5.17 1.03 -1.65
C VAL A 238 -3.66 1.04 -1.46
N MET A 239 -3.11 -0.06 -0.93
CA MET A 239 -1.68 -0.21 -0.76
C MET A 239 -1.02 -0.55 -2.10
N VAL A 240 -0.24 0.43 -2.58
CA VAL A 240 0.71 0.27 -3.68
C VAL A 240 2.08 -0.03 -3.07
N ARG A 241 2.97 -0.69 -3.83
CA ARG A 241 4.33 -0.97 -3.39
C ARG A 241 5.27 -1.02 -4.57
N ASP A 242 6.53 -0.62 -4.36
CA ASP A 242 7.58 -0.65 -5.37
C ASP A 242 7.59 -2.00 -6.13
N PRO A 243 7.51 -2.00 -7.48
CA PRO A 243 7.27 -3.22 -8.25
C PRO A 243 8.40 -4.25 -8.11
N TYR A 244 9.65 -3.80 -8.03
CA TYR A 244 10.80 -4.69 -7.89
C TYR A 244 10.83 -5.33 -6.49
N TRP A 245 10.61 -4.54 -5.43
CA TRP A 245 10.47 -5.05 -4.07
C TRP A 245 9.22 -5.91 -3.85
N TRP A 246 8.13 -5.64 -4.58
CA TRP A 246 6.90 -6.43 -4.57
C TRP A 246 7.12 -7.80 -5.19
N MET A 247 7.68 -7.88 -6.42
CA MET A 247 8.00 -9.15 -7.07
C MET A 247 8.91 -10.04 -6.20
N GLN A 248 9.92 -9.47 -5.53
CA GLN A 248 10.74 -10.21 -4.56
C GLN A 248 9.96 -10.79 -3.38
N SER A 249 8.90 -10.12 -2.90
CA SER A 249 8.07 -10.69 -1.84
C SER A 249 7.13 -11.79 -2.35
N MET A 250 6.66 -11.69 -3.59
CA MET A 250 5.89 -12.77 -4.23
C MET A 250 6.73 -14.05 -4.36
N CYS A 251 8.04 -13.93 -4.61
CA CYS A 251 8.96 -15.08 -4.58
C CYS A 251 8.86 -15.85 -3.25
N LYS A 252 8.98 -15.14 -2.11
CA LYS A 252 8.92 -15.72 -0.76
C LYS A 252 7.56 -16.35 -0.43
N GLN A 253 6.46 -15.69 -0.78
CA GLN A 253 5.09 -16.15 -0.56
C GLN A 253 4.21 -15.64 -1.71
N SER A 254 3.80 -16.55 -2.60
CA SER A 254 3.10 -16.19 -3.83
C SER A 254 1.58 -16.06 -3.68
N TYR A 255 1.01 -16.61 -2.59
CA TYR A 255 -0.45 -16.65 -2.37
C TYR A 255 -1.18 -17.23 -3.60
N ASP A 256 -2.30 -16.64 -4.00
CA ASP A 256 -3.14 -17.14 -5.10
C ASP A 256 -2.56 -16.85 -6.50
N ILE A 257 -1.35 -16.28 -6.58
CA ILE A 257 -0.64 -16.00 -7.83
C ILE A 257 0.30 -17.17 -8.18
N SER A 258 0.14 -17.72 -9.39
CA SER A 258 0.94 -18.82 -9.94
C SER A 258 1.77 -18.36 -11.14
N TRP A 259 3.05 -18.72 -11.17
CA TRP A 259 3.94 -18.62 -12.34
C TRP A 259 5.12 -19.60 -12.16
N LYS A 260 5.87 -19.90 -13.23
CA LYS A 260 6.95 -20.91 -13.15
C LYS A 260 8.21 -20.33 -12.49
N LYS A 261 8.28 -20.37 -11.15
CA LYS A 261 9.49 -20.01 -10.37
C LYS A 261 10.65 -20.96 -10.74
N ARG A 262 11.86 -20.44 -11.00
CA ARG A 262 13.02 -21.26 -11.39
C ARG A 262 13.95 -21.55 -10.21
N GLY A 263 13.44 -22.35 -9.28
CA GLY A 263 14.12 -22.62 -8.00
C GLY A 263 14.23 -21.36 -7.13
N GLU A 264 14.92 -21.49 -5.99
CA GLU A 264 15.04 -20.40 -5.02
C GLU A 264 16.02 -19.31 -5.49
N ASN A 265 17.09 -19.71 -6.20
CA ASN A 265 18.18 -18.83 -6.63
C ASN A 265 17.89 -17.99 -7.89
N ARG A 266 16.71 -18.13 -8.53
CA ARG A 266 16.32 -17.32 -9.69
C ARG A 266 14.82 -17.03 -9.66
N CYS A 267 14.46 -15.95 -8.99
CA CYS A 267 13.10 -15.45 -8.87
C CYS A 267 13.15 -13.91 -8.79
N PRO A 268 12.35 -13.15 -9.57
CA PRO A 268 11.06 -13.55 -10.16
C PRO A 268 11.09 -14.50 -11.36
N ASN A 269 12.14 -14.55 -12.18
CA ASN A 269 12.18 -15.35 -13.42
C ASN A 269 11.02 -14.96 -14.35
N ILE A 270 10.94 -13.68 -14.67
CA ILE A 270 9.97 -13.07 -15.59
C ILE A 270 10.25 -13.51 -17.03
N VAL A 271 11.53 -13.69 -17.39
CA VAL A 271 11.98 -14.21 -18.68
C VAL A 271 12.73 -15.53 -18.49
N ASN A 272 12.07 -16.62 -18.85
CA ASN A 272 12.60 -17.97 -18.73
C ASN A 272 13.28 -18.43 -20.05
N THR A 273 13.60 -19.73 -20.19
CA THR A 273 14.23 -20.28 -21.41
C THR A 273 13.33 -20.25 -22.65
N ASN A 274 12.02 -20.19 -22.44
CA ASN A 274 10.99 -20.32 -23.47
C ASN A 274 10.35 -18.95 -23.81
N GLY A 275 10.98 -17.85 -23.36
CA GLY A 275 10.45 -16.49 -23.49
C GLY A 275 9.85 -15.96 -22.18
N ILE A 276 8.80 -15.15 -22.31
CA ILE A 276 8.09 -14.53 -21.18
C ILE A 276 7.45 -15.64 -20.31
N ASN A 277 7.45 -15.44 -18.99
CA ASN A 277 6.85 -16.36 -18.03
C ASN A 277 5.44 -15.85 -17.62
N PRO A 278 4.36 -16.44 -18.15
CA PRO A 278 3.00 -16.01 -17.81
C PRO A 278 2.71 -16.25 -16.33
N ALA A 279 1.84 -15.40 -15.79
CA ALA A 279 1.31 -15.51 -14.45
C ALA A 279 -0.21 -15.68 -14.50
N SER A 280 -0.80 -16.33 -13.51
CA SER A 280 -2.25 -16.31 -13.30
C SER A 280 -2.56 -16.10 -11.83
N THR A 281 -3.70 -15.50 -11.54
CA THR A 281 -4.19 -15.31 -10.16
C THR A 281 -5.60 -15.85 -10.05
N ASN A 282 -5.88 -16.68 -9.04
CA ASN A 282 -7.21 -17.22 -8.79
C ASN A 282 -7.84 -16.57 -7.55
N TYR A 283 -8.36 -15.35 -7.71
CA TYR A 283 -8.89 -14.56 -6.60
C TYR A 283 -10.09 -15.26 -5.96
N GLN A 284 -9.99 -15.56 -4.66
CA GLN A 284 -11.04 -16.19 -3.84
C GLN A 284 -11.56 -17.53 -4.40
N SER A 285 -10.73 -18.25 -5.17
CA SER A 285 -11.12 -19.47 -5.94
C SER A 285 -12.30 -19.27 -6.90
N LYS A 286 -12.64 -18.01 -7.25
CA LYS A 286 -13.80 -17.63 -8.05
C LYS A 286 -13.43 -16.94 -9.36
N PHE A 287 -12.37 -16.11 -9.35
CA PHE A 287 -11.94 -15.35 -10.52
C PHE A 287 -10.51 -15.74 -10.90
N LEU A 288 -10.38 -16.70 -11.83
CA LEU A 288 -9.11 -16.97 -12.50
C LEU A 288 -8.87 -15.91 -13.56
N ILE A 289 -7.75 -15.20 -13.45
CA ILE A 289 -7.27 -14.23 -14.44
C ILE A 289 -5.86 -14.64 -14.86
N GLU A 290 -5.61 -14.66 -16.16
CA GLU A 290 -4.29 -14.92 -16.75
C GLU A 290 -3.65 -13.60 -17.19
N TYR A 291 -2.33 -13.50 -17.07
CA TYR A 291 -1.52 -12.31 -17.30
C TYR A 291 -0.25 -12.70 -18.06
N ASP A 292 0.15 -11.89 -19.05
CA ASP A 292 1.36 -12.12 -19.86
C ASP A 292 2.62 -12.30 -19.02
N SER A 293 2.71 -11.64 -17.86
CA SER A 293 3.78 -11.89 -16.88
C SER A 293 3.46 -11.33 -15.49
N LEU A 294 4.30 -11.63 -14.50
CA LEU A 294 4.22 -11.04 -13.16
C LEU A 294 4.34 -9.49 -13.15
N VAL A 295 4.89 -8.88 -14.21
CA VAL A 295 4.91 -7.42 -14.39
C VAL A 295 3.51 -6.89 -14.73
N HIS A 296 2.80 -7.59 -15.61
CA HIS A 296 1.42 -7.24 -15.99
C HIS A 296 0.45 -7.32 -14.82
N VAL A 297 0.61 -8.32 -13.93
CA VAL A 297 -0.13 -8.40 -12.65
C VAL A 297 -0.01 -7.10 -11.83
N TRP A 298 1.19 -6.51 -11.75
CA TRP A 298 1.40 -5.24 -11.04
C TRP A 298 0.83 -4.06 -11.80
N ASN A 299 1.06 -3.96 -13.11
CA ASN A 299 0.54 -2.89 -13.94
C ASN A 299 -0.99 -2.82 -13.89
N GLU A 300 -1.66 -3.92 -14.27
CA GLU A 300 -3.11 -3.97 -14.46
C GLU A 300 -3.87 -3.76 -13.16
N TRP A 301 -3.51 -4.46 -12.08
CA TRP A 301 -4.22 -4.34 -10.80
C TRP A 301 -4.15 -2.91 -10.24
N ASN A 302 -2.98 -2.26 -10.32
CA ASN A 302 -2.84 -0.88 -9.88
C ASN A 302 -3.54 0.09 -10.87
N ARG A 303 -3.52 -0.18 -12.17
CA ARG A 303 -4.21 0.61 -13.20
C ARG A 303 -5.74 0.54 -13.05
N GLU A 304 -6.31 -0.61 -12.70
CA GLU A 304 -7.74 -0.76 -12.39
C GLU A 304 -8.17 0.14 -11.23
N TYR A 305 -7.37 0.23 -10.16
CA TYR A 305 -7.62 1.22 -9.10
C TYR A 305 -7.32 2.65 -9.57
N LEU A 306 -6.30 2.88 -10.40
CA LEU A 306 -5.98 4.23 -10.89
C LEU A 306 -7.17 4.85 -11.66
N VAL A 307 -7.87 4.07 -12.49
CA VAL A 307 -8.98 4.55 -13.33
C VAL A 307 -10.39 4.37 -12.72
N ALA A 308 -10.49 3.96 -11.45
CA ALA A 308 -11.78 3.74 -10.80
C ALA A 308 -12.63 5.03 -10.71
N ASP A 309 -13.96 4.86 -10.77
CA ASP A 309 -14.97 5.92 -10.73
C ASP A 309 -15.39 6.33 -9.30
N PHE A 310 -15.01 5.52 -8.30
CA PHE A 310 -15.32 5.74 -6.88
C PHE A 310 -14.16 6.35 -6.08
N PRO A 311 -14.43 7.15 -5.02
CA PRO A 311 -13.40 7.72 -4.17
C PRO A 311 -12.49 6.70 -3.49
N ARG A 312 -11.20 7.02 -3.40
CA ARG A 312 -10.12 6.14 -2.94
C ARG A 312 -8.86 6.95 -2.61
N LEU A 313 -7.93 6.34 -1.89
CA LEU A 313 -6.56 6.82 -1.75
C LEU A 313 -5.60 5.71 -2.15
N MET A 314 -4.64 5.97 -3.04
CA MET A 314 -3.57 5.02 -3.38
C MET A 314 -2.27 5.48 -2.72
N ILE A 315 -1.71 4.63 -1.86
CA ILE A 315 -0.64 4.99 -0.91
C ILE A 315 0.49 3.97 -0.98
N ARG A 316 1.73 4.46 -1.01
CA ARG A 316 2.91 3.59 -1.06
C ARG A 316 3.15 2.92 0.29
N PHE A 317 3.49 1.64 0.28
CA PHE A 317 3.94 0.91 1.47
C PHE A 317 5.14 1.59 2.14
N GLU A 318 6.05 2.08 1.31
CA GLU A 318 7.24 2.83 1.71
C GLU A 318 6.86 4.13 2.46
N ASP A 319 5.79 4.83 2.06
CA ASP A 319 5.30 6.03 2.77
C ASP A 319 4.64 5.70 4.11
N GLN A 320 3.87 4.62 4.19
CA GLN A 320 3.32 4.15 5.46
C GLN A 320 4.44 3.68 6.43
N LEU A 321 5.60 3.28 5.90
CA LEU A 321 6.77 2.89 6.71
C LEU A 321 7.58 4.09 7.23
N PHE A 322 7.71 5.15 6.41
CA PHE A 322 8.64 6.26 6.66
C PHE A 322 7.97 7.59 7.01
N HIS A 323 6.73 7.81 6.58
CA HIS A 323 5.95 9.03 6.77
C HIS A 323 4.57 8.73 7.38
N GLY A 324 4.45 7.63 8.13
CA GLY A 324 3.19 7.03 8.56
C GLY A 324 2.22 7.97 9.26
N GLU A 325 2.73 8.89 10.09
CA GLU A 325 1.93 9.94 10.74
C GLU A 325 1.31 10.92 9.73
N LYS A 326 2.12 11.46 8.82
CA LYS A 326 1.67 12.37 7.75
C LYS A 326 0.70 11.67 6.78
N VAL A 327 0.96 10.40 6.45
CA VAL A 327 0.04 9.53 5.69
C VAL A 327 -1.31 9.40 6.39
N MET A 328 -1.32 9.17 7.71
CA MET A 328 -2.55 9.01 8.46
C MET A 328 -3.31 10.32 8.66
N GLN A 329 -2.60 11.46 8.78
CA GLN A 329 -3.23 12.79 8.77
C GLN A 329 -3.91 13.07 7.42
N LEU A 330 -3.32 12.67 6.30
CA LEU A 330 -3.95 12.79 4.97
C LEU A 330 -5.22 11.92 4.87
N ILE A 331 -5.19 10.69 5.39
CA ILE A 331 -6.37 9.80 5.47
C ILE A 331 -7.46 10.40 6.37
N SER A 332 -7.09 10.96 7.53
CA SER A 332 -7.99 11.69 8.44
C SER A 332 -8.67 12.86 7.74
N ASN A 333 -7.88 13.75 7.11
CA ASN A 333 -8.38 14.92 6.39
C ASN A 333 -9.26 14.55 5.18
N CYS A 334 -8.96 13.42 4.51
CA CYS A 334 -9.78 12.91 3.42
C CYS A 334 -11.15 12.42 3.92
N SER A 335 -11.13 11.50 4.88
CA SER A 335 -12.30 10.75 5.36
C SER A 335 -13.20 11.52 6.34
N GLY A 336 -12.66 12.54 7.02
CA GLY A 336 -13.34 13.22 8.12
C GLY A 336 -13.36 12.44 9.44
N ILE A 337 -12.60 11.34 9.55
CA ILE A 337 -12.47 10.55 10.78
C ILE A 337 -11.23 11.06 11.55
N PRO A 338 -11.33 11.45 12.84
CA PRO A 338 -10.21 12.04 13.57
C PRO A 338 -8.98 11.15 13.71
N LEU A 339 -7.80 11.76 13.76
CA LEU A 339 -6.54 11.10 14.08
C LEU A 339 -6.35 10.94 15.60
N SER A 340 -6.01 9.74 16.07
CA SER A 340 -5.56 9.49 17.44
C SER A 340 -4.20 10.16 17.68
N HIS A 341 -4.07 10.86 18.81
CA HIS A 341 -2.83 11.51 19.22
C HIS A 341 -2.32 10.93 20.56
N PRO A 342 -1.01 10.64 20.71
CA PRO A 342 0.02 10.66 19.66
C PRO A 342 -0.17 9.54 18.64
N TYR A 343 0.37 9.72 17.43
CA TYR A 343 0.45 8.65 16.43
C TYR A 343 1.41 7.54 16.90
N VAL A 344 1.02 6.27 16.75
CA VAL A 344 1.79 5.11 17.19
C VAL A 344 2.17 4.19 16.01
N TYR A 345 3.47 4.13 15.72
CA TYR A 345 4.03 3.15 14.76
C TYR A 345 3.90 1.72 15.28
N GLN A 346 3.65 0.77 14.38
CA GLN A 346 3.69 -0.66 14.71
C GLN A 346 5.13 -1.16 14.70
N PHE A 347 5.68 -1.48 15.88
CA PHE A 347 7.02 -2.05 15.99
C PHE A 347 7.05 -3.53 15.56
N LYS A 348 6.10 -4.31 16.10
CA LYS A 348 6.01 -5.77 15.94
C LYS A 348 5.52 -6.16 14.55
N GLU A 349 5.83 -7.38 14.13
CA GLU A 349 5.38 -7.95 12.85
C GLU A 349 3.84 -7.99 12.73
N SER A 350 3.32 -7.81 11.51
CA SER A 350 1.87 -7.78 11.22
C SER A 350 1.25 -9.13 10.83
N LYS A 351 2.10 -10.18 10.73
CA LYS A 351 1.76 -11.59 10.50
C LYS A 351 2.55 -12.44 11.51
N ASN A 352 1.99 -13.58 11.91
CA ASN A 352 2.61 -14.51 12.88
C ASN A 352 3.18 -15.77 12.20
N HIS A 353 3.45 -15.73 10.88
CA HIS A 353 3.87 -16.89 10.10
C HIS A 353 4.91 -16.50 9.04
N GLY A 354 5.90 -17.38 8.84
CA GLY A 354 7.04 -17.16 7.95
C GLY A 354 8.03 -16.13 8.50
N ALA A 355 9.03 -15.77 7.69
CA ALA A 355 10.02 -14.73 8.01
C ALA A 355 9.43 -13.33 7.78
N SER A 356 8.53 -12.91 8.66
CA SER A 356 7.96 -11.55 8.70
C SER A 356 9.02 -10.49 9.07
N SER A 357 8.76 -9.23 8.71
CA SER A 357 9.64 -8.10 9.02
C SER A 357 8.99 -7.20 10.07
N ASN A 358 9.68 -7.01 11.20
CA ASN A 358 9.40 -5.93 12.15
C ASN A 358 9.83 -4.57 11.59
N LEU A 359 9.43 -3.49 12.26
CA LEU A 359 9.68 -2.10 11.81
C LEU A 359 11.14 -1.83 11.44
N VAL A 360 12.08 -2.20 12.31
CA VAL A 360 13.54 -2.05 12.08
C VAL A 360 14.00 -2.78 10.81
N SER A 361 13.61 -4.05 10.65
CA SER A 361 14.02 -4.87 9.49
C SER A 361 13.35 -4.42 8.19
N ALA A 362 12.13 -3.86 8.26
CA ALA A 362 11.48 -3.22 7.13
C ALA A 362 12.20 -1.92 6.74
N MET A 363 12.42 -0.99 7.67
CA MET A 363 13.13 0.28 7.41
C MET A 363 14.52 0.03 6.82
N SER A 364 15.28 -0.91 7.40
CA SER A 364 16.60 -1.32 6.92
C SER A 364 16.58 -1.90 5.50
N LYS A 365 15.54 -2.68 5.15
CA LYS A 365 15.42 -3.27 3.81
C LYS A 365 14.98 -2.27 2.75
N TYR A 366 13.95 -1.46 3.04
CA TYR A 366 13.31 -0.64 2.01
C TYR A 366 13.92 0.75 1.88
N GLY A 367 14.53 1.29 2.95
CA GLY A 367 15.21 2.57 2.93
C GLY A 367 16.60 2.55 2.30
N ASN A 368 17.02 1.42 1.72
CA ASN A 368 18.26 1.32 0.96
C ASN A 368 18.00 0.53 -0.34
N GLY A 369 18.25 1.15 -1.50
CA GLY A 369 18.01 0.50 -2.80
C GLY A 369 18.90 -0.73 -3.08
N ARG A 370 19.96 -0.94 -2.27
CA ARG A 370 20.85 -2.11 -2.34
C ARG A 370 20.11 -3.39 -1.95
N GLY A 371 19.58 -4.05 -2.97
CA GLY A 371 18.81 -5.28 -2.86
C GLY A 371 17.60 -5.28 -3.77
N ARG A 372 17.06 -4.10 -4.11
CA ARG A 372 15.84 -3.90 -4.92
C ARG A 372 15.83 -4.68 -6.23
N GLN A 373 16.99 -4.83 -6.87
CA GLN A 373 17.17 -5.55 -8.13
C GLN A 373 18.14 -6.74 -8.04
N LEU A 374 18.60 -7.12 -6.84
CA LEU A 374 19.61 -8.17 -6.67
C LEU A 374 19.16 -9.58 -7.11
N PRO A 375 17.89 -10.00 -6.95
CA PRO A 375 17.44 -11.33 -7.41
C PRO A 375 17.09 -11.44 -8.91
N PHE A 376 17.12 -10.31 -9.64
CA PHE A 376 16.75 -10.26 -11.06
C PHE A 376 18.01 -10.48 -11.92
N ASP A 377 17.90 -11.30 -12.97
CA ASP A 377 18.95 -11.37 -14.00
C ASP A 377 18.80 -10.26 -15.06
N ALA A 378 19.73 -10.20 -16.00
CA ALA A 378 19.75 -9.15 -17.03
C ALA A 378 18.47 -9.11 -17.88
N LYS A 379 17.89 -10.27 -18.25
CA LYS A 379 16.66 -10.34 -19.05
C LYS A 379 15.43 -9.97 -18.23
N ASP A 380 15.38 -10.43 -16.98
CA ASP A 380 14.36 -10.02 -16.01
C ASP A 380 14.36 -8.49 -15.81
N LEU A 381 15.54 -7.85 -15.75
CA LEU A 381 15.67 -6.39 -15.62
C LEU A 381 15.35 -5.63 -16.91
N GLU A 382 15.82 -6.11 -18.05
CA GLU A 382 15.55 -5.53 -19.37
C GLU A 382 14.04 -5.52 -19.66
N TYR A 383 13.39 -6.68 -19.52
CA TYR A 383 11.95 -6.82 -19.68
C TYR A 383 11.16 -5.99 -18.65
N ALA A 384 11.55 -6.01 -17.37
CA ALA A 384 10.88 -5.18 -16.38
C ALA A 384 11.03 -3.67 -16.66
N LYS A 385 12.11 -3.23 -17.31
CA LYS A 385 12.26 -1.84 -17.76
C LYS A 385 11.39 -1.50 -18.96
N SER A 386 11.27 -2.39 -19.95
CA SER A 386 10.42 -2.17 -21.13
C SER A 386 8.93 -2.32 -20.86
N THR A 387 8.54 -3.04 -19.80
CA THR A 387 7.15 -3.48 -19.59
C THR A 387 6.50 -2.93 -18.32
N LEU A 388 7.23 -2.40 -17.32
CA LEU A 388 6.59 -1.68 -16.23
C LEU A 388 5.97 -0.37 -16.74
N ASP A 389 4.73 -0.12 -16.32
CA ASP A 389 3.94 1.04 -16.73
C ASP A 389 4.59 2.35 -16.26
N SER A 390 5.16 3.11 -17.19
CA SER A 390 5.90 4.34 -16.90
C SER A 390 5.03 5.44 -16.27
N ALA A 391 3.73 5.46 -16.57
CA ALA A 391 2.79 6.39 -15.94
C ALA A 391 2.54 6.00 -14.47
N LEU A 392 2.34 4.71 -14.17
CA LEU A 392 2.24 4.25 -12.77
C LEU A 392 3.54 4.49 -11.99
N LEU A 393 4.69 4.25 -12.61
CA LEU A 393 5.99 4.56 -12.00
C LEU A 393 6.13 6.06 -11.69
N GLN A 394 5.76 6.94 -12.62
CA GLN A 394 5.77 8.39 -12.43
C GLN A 394 4.79 8.83 -11.32
N ILE A 395 3.53 8.36 -11.36
CA ILE A 395 2.48 8.71 -10.40
C ILE A 395 2.87 8.32 -8.97
N PHE A 396 3.55 7.19 -8.78
CA PHE A 396 4.03 6.73 -7.47
C PHE A 396 5.50 7.10 -7.19
N GLY A 397 6.13 7.94 -8.00
CA GLY A 397 7.51 8.39 -7.80
C GLY A 397 8.57 7.27 -7.74
N TYR A 398 8.32 6.13 -8.38
CA TYR A 398 9.27 5.02 -8.46
C TYR A 398 10.16 5.14 -9.71
N GLN A 399 11.46 4.90 -9.56
CA GLN A 399 12.44 4.96 -10.67
C GLN A 399 12.78 3.55 -11.19
N HIS A 400 13.09 3.37 -12.47
CA HIS A 400 13.57 2.06 -12.95
C HIS A 400 14.91 1.69 -12.32
N GLU A 401 15.89 2.59 -12.36
CA GLU A 401 17.21 2.39 -11.77
C GLU A 401 17.32 3.21 -10.48
N VAL A 402 17.85 2.58 -9.42
CA VAL A 402 18.43 3.35 -8.30
C VAL A 402 19.88 3.57 -8.68
N THR A 403 20.24 4.81 -9.05
CA THR A 403 21.64 5.19 -9.32
C THR A 403 22.48 4.92 -8.07
N PRO A 404 23.37 3.90 -8.04
CA PRO A 404 24.07 3.58 -6.81
C PRO A 404 25.15 4.63 -6.55
N PRO A 405 25.31 5.17 -5.32
CA PRO A 405 26.52 5.89 -4.97
C PRO A 405 27.72 4.95 -5.21
N ARG A 406 28.69 5.37 -6.04
CA ARG A 406 29.69 4.49 -6.71
C ARG A 406 30.27 3.39 -5.80
N VAL A 407 29.72 2.18 -5.87
CA VAL A 407 30.11 1.06 -5.00
C VAL A 407 31.27 0.26 -5.62
N SER A 408 32.27 -0.12 -4.81
CA SER A 408 33.42 -0.90 -5.29
C SER A 408 33.05 -2.32 -5.71
N HIS A 409 33.70 -2.82 -6.77
CA HIS A 409 33.42 -4.13 -7.38
C HIS A 409 33.51 -5.29 -6.37
N THR A 410 34.45 -5.22 -5.43
CA THR A 410 34.68 -6.20 -4.36
C THR A 410 33.44 -6.43 -3.48
N TYR A 411 32.60 -5.40 -3.30
CA TYR A 411 31.39 -5.47 -2.48
C TYR A 411 30.26 -6.26 -3.17
N ARG A 412 30.24 -6.26 -4.51
CA ARG A 412 29.23 -6.99 -5.32
C ARG A 412 29.38 -8.50 -5.15
N LYS A 413 30.63 -9.01 -5.08
CA LYS A 413 30.91 -10.44 -4.85
C LYS A 413 30.54 -10.93 -3.44
N LYS A 414 30.63 -10.08 -2.41
CA LYS A 414 30.21 -10.43 -1.02
C LYS A 414 28.69 -10.45 -0.82
N LEU A 415 27.92 -9.83 -1.72
CA LEU A 415 26.45 -9.87 -1.69
C LEU A 415 25.91 -11.22 -2.17
N THR A 416 26.39 -11.71 -3.32
CA THR A 416 25.86 -12.93 -3.95
C THR A 416 26.01 -14.19 -3.09
N SER A 417 26.99 -14.22 -2.17
CA SER A 417 27.18 -15.31 -1.20
C SER A 417 26.31 -15.20 0.06
N ALA A 418 25.59 -14.09 0.28
CA ALA A 418 24.87 -13.80 1.52
C ALA A 418 23.34 -13.92 1.41
N TRP A 419 22.83 -14.31 0.24
CA TRP A 419 21.40 -14.49 -0.05
C TRP A 419 21.02 -15.91 -0.52
N GLY A 420 21.99 -16.84 -0.53
CA GLY A 420 21.80 -18.26 -0.86
C GLY A 420 21.84 -19.15 0.38
N GLY A 421 21.05 -18.81 1.40
CA GLY A 421 20.95 -19.50 2.69
C GLY A 421 19.82 -18.92 3.55
#